data_AF-A0A447PD91-F1
#
_entry.id   AF-A0A447PD91-F1
#
_cell.length_a   1.000
_cell.length_b   1.000
_cell.length_c   1.000
_cell.angle_alpha   90.00
_cell.angle_beta   90.00
_cell.angle_gamma   90.00
#
_symmetry.space_group_name_H-M   'P 1'
#
loop_
_entity.id
_entity.type
_entity.pdbx_description
1 polymer ?
#
loop_
_entity_poly.entity_id
_entity_poly.type
_entity_poly.pdbx_seq_one_letter_code
_entity_poly.pdbx_strand_id
1 'polypeptide(L)'
;MDADVAVITSIALDHTDWLGRIGESIGREKAGIFRAEKPAIVGEPEMPATIADVAQETGALLRRRGVDWRYEVTATHWAFTDGDGTLAGLPLPQVPQPNAATALAALRASRLNIDEQAIRDGIAQATLPGRFQIVE
;
A
#
# COMPACT_ATOMS: atom_id res chain seq x y z
N MET A 1 -17.30 -9.62 -6.67
CA MET A 1 -16.12 -9.19 -7.47
C MET A 1 -14.92 -9.94 -6.93
N ASP A 2 -14.08 -10.49 -7.81
CA ASP A 2 -12.80 -11.12 -7.44
C ASP A 2 -11.67 -10.21 -7.86
N ALA A 3 -10.92 -9.71 -6.87
CA ALA A 3 -9.82 -8.79 -7.10
C ALA A 3 -8.58 -9.56 -7.55
N ASP A 4 -7.91 -9.08 -8.60
CA ASP A 4 -6.61 -9.60 -9.02
C ASP A 4 -5.46 -9.16 -8.11
N VAL A 5 -5.63 -8.04 -7.42
CA VAL A 5 -4.77 -7.55 -6.33
C VAL A 5 -5.65 -6.92 -5.27
N ALA A 6 -5.49 -7.34 -4.02
CA ALA A 6 -6.14 -6.73 -2.86
C ALA A 6 -5.18 -5.74 -2.18
N VAL A 7 -5.71 -4.60 -1.71
CA VAL A 7 -4.89 -3.54 -1.09
C VAL A 7 -5.54 -3.03 0.19
N ILE A 8 -4.77 -3.02 1.27
CA ILE A 8 -5.08 -2.32 2.52
C ILE A 8 -4.09 -1.17 2.66
N THR A 9 -4.56 0.07 2.56
CA THR A 9 -3.69 1.27 2.60
C THR A 9 -3.22 1.60 4.01
N SER A 10 -4.12 1.57 4.97
CA SER A 10 -3.87 1.84 6.38
C SER A 10 -4.96 1.23 7.26
N ILE A 11 -4.63 1.05 8.54
CA ILE A 11 -5.56 0.72 9.62
C ILE A 11 -5.60 1.94 10.54
N ALA A 12 -6.49 2.89 10.25
CA ALA A 12 -6.71 4.02 11.15
C ALA A 12 -7.82 3.69 12.15
N LEU A 13 -7.53 3.92 13.43
CA LEU A 13 -8.56 4.07 14.46
C LEU A 13 -9.05 5.52 14.39
N ASP A 14 -10.22 5.76 13.83
CA ASP A 14 -10.89 7.04 14.06
C ASP A 14 -11.34 7.04 15.54
N HIS A 15 -10.66 7.87 16.33
CA HIS A 15 -10.80 8.09 17.77
C HIS A 15 -9.99 7.14 18.68
N THR A 16 -9.00 7.77 19.31
CA THR A 16 -8.14 7.30 20.39
C THR A 16 -8.95 6.77 21.57
N ASP A 17 -8.77 5.48 21.92
CA ASP A 17 -8.53 5.02 23.32
C ASP A 17 -8.74 3.51 23.56
N TRP A 18 -8.98 2.68 22.56
CA TRP A 18 -9.37 1.29 22.83
C TRP A 18 -8.37 0.22 22.37
N LEU A 19 -7.69 -0.37 23.37
CA LEU A 19 -7.13 -1.72 23.48
C LEU A 19 -7.02 -2.48 22.15
N GLY A 20 -5.79 -2.83 21.72
CA GLY A 20 -5.42 -3.45 20.43
C GLY A 20 -6.31 -4.55 19.83
N ARG A 21 -7.26 -5.11 20.58
CA ARG A 21 -8.42 -5.87 20.07
C ARG A 21 -9.19 -5.17 18.95
N ILE A 22 -9.32 -3.84 18.95
CA ILE A 22 -10.05 -3.14 17.87
C ILE A 22 -9.22 -3.12 16.58
N GLY A 23 -7.91 -2.84 16.68
CA GLY A 23 -7.00 -2.91 15.54
C GLY A 23 -7.00 -4.29 14.89
N GLU A 24 -7.00 -5.35 15.72
CA GLU A 24 -7.13 -6.73 15.26
C GLU A 24 -8.49 -7.02 14.60
N SER A 25 -9.59 -6.54 15.18
CA SER A 25 -10.93 -6.72 14.58
C SER A 25 -11.05 -6.02 13.22
N ILE A 26 -10.60 -4.77 13.14
CA ILE A 26 -10.63 -3.98 11.89
C ILE A 26 -9.69 -4.60 10.86
N GLY A 27 -8.50 -5.04 11.27
CA GLY A 27 -7.55 -5.72 10.42
C GLY A 27 -8.17 -6.97 9.79
N ARG A 28 -8.79 -7.82 10.61
CA ARG A 28 -9.47 -9.03 10.15
C ARG A 28 -10.59 -8.72 9.14
N GLU A 29 -11.45 -7.74 9.44
CA GLU A 29 -12.55 -7.35 8.55
C GLU A 29 -12.03 -6.86 7.19
N LYS A 30 -11.04 -5.95 7.20
CA LYS A 30 -10.44 -5.43 5.97
C LYS A 30 -9.74 -6.53 5.17
N ALA A 31 -9.09 -7.48 5.84
CA ALA A 31 -8.44 -8.62 5.19
C ALA A 31 -9.43 -9.57 4.48
N GLY A 32 -10.74 -9.44 4.71
CA GLY A 32 -11.77 -10.19 3.98
C GLY A 32 -11.82 -9.94 2.46
N ILE A 33 -11.14 -8.89 1.97
CA ILE A 33 -11.00 -8.66 0.52
C ILE A 33 -9.92 -9.53 -0.13
N PHE A 34 -9.12 -10.26 0.66
CA PHE A 34 -8.06 -11.14 0.14
C PHE A 34 -8.65 -12.29 -0.68
N ARG A 35 -7.84 -12.81 -1.62
CA ARG A 35 -8.22 -13.92 -2.51
C ARG A 35 -7.06 -14.90 -2.60
N ALA A 36 -7.38 -16.19 -2.69
CA ALA A 36 -6.40 -17.26 -2.78
C ALA A 36 -5.48 -17.06 -3.98
N GLU A 37 -4.18 -17.26 -3.79
CA GLU A 37 -3.13 -17.15 -4.82
C GLU A 37 -3.01 -15.76 -5.47
N LYS A 38 -3.71 -14.75 -4.93
CA LYS A 38 -3.65 -13.36 -5.39
C LYS A 38 -2.81 -12.51 -4.45
N PRO A 39 -2.09 -11.50 -4.96
CA PRO A 39 -1.39 -10.54 -4.13
C PRO A 39 -2.31 -9.81 -3.14
N ALA A 40 -1.86 -9.72 -1.89
CA ALA A 40 -2.48 -8.96 -0.81
C ALA A 40 -1.47 -7.94 -0.28
N ILE A 41 -1.63 -6.68 -0.67
CA ILE A 41 -0.69 -5.60 -0.36
C ILE A 41 -1.15 -4.85 0.88
N VAL A 42 -0.24 -4.69 1.84
CA VAL A 42 -0.52 -3.97 3.08
C VAL A 42 0.46 -2.81 3.27
N GLY A 43 -0.09 -1.60 3.22
CA GLY A 43 0.62 -0.33 3.42
C GLY A 43 0.73 0.12 4.88
N GLU A 44 0.02 -0.55 5.78
CA GLU A 44 0.07 -0.33 7.23
C GLU A 44 1.43 -0.75 7.80
N PRO A 45 2.28 0.18 8.27
CA PRO A 45 3.58 -0.18 8.85
C PRO A 45 3.46 -1.00 10.14
N GLU A 46 2.43 -0.77 10.96
CA GLU A 46 2.18 -1.50 12.20
C GLU A 46 1.03 -2.50 12.00
N MET A 47 1.23 -3.43 11.05
CA MET A 47 0.19 -4.36 10.62
C MET A 47 -0.29 -5.30 11.77
N PRO A 48 -1.60 -5.32 12.10
CA PRO A 48 -2.17 -6.28 13.05
C PRO A 48 -1.95 -7.74 12.64
N ALA A 49 -1.79 -8.64 13.62
CA ALA A 49 -1.48 -10.05 13.36
C ALA A 49 -2.60 -10.77 12.62
N THR A 50 -3.86 -10.41 12.90
CA THR A 50 -5.06 -10.96 12.24
C THR A 50 -5.06 -10.80 10.72
N ILE A 51 -4.38 -9.78 10.17
CA ILE A 51 -4.26 -9.64 8.70
C ILE A 51 -3.43 -10.79 8.12
N ALA A 52 -2.34 -11.16 8.81
CA ALA A 52 -1.52 -12.29 8.40
C ALA A 52 -2.28 -13.62 8.56
N ASP A 53 -3.04 -13.78 9.65
CA ASP A 53 -3.89 -14.95 9.87
C ASP A 53 -4.88 -15.15 8.72
N VAL A 54 -5.61 -14.09 8.34
CA VAL A 54 -6.59 -14.16 7.23
C VAL A 54 -5.89 -14.42 5.90
N ALA A 55 -4.72 -13.84 5.66
CA ALA A 55 -3.95 -14.12 4.44
C ALA A 55 -3.55 -15.60 4.36
N GLN A 56 -3.12 -16.19 5.47
CA GLN A 56 -2.78 -17.61 5.54
C GLN A 56 -4.02 -18.49 5.37
N GLU A 57 -5.12 -18.20 6.06
CA GLU A 57 -6.41 -18.91 5.94
C GLU A 57 -6.92 -18.89 4.50
N THR A 58 -6.75 -17.76 3.81
CA THR A 58 -7.22 -17.56 2.43
C THR A 58 -6.23 -18.12 1.39
N GLY A 59 -4.97 -18.35 1.76
CA GLY A 59 -3.89 -18.66 0.81
C GLY A 59 -3.49 -17.46 -0.06
N ALA A 60 -3.66 -16.23 0.42
CA ALA A 60 -3.30 -15.01 -0.29
C ALA A 60 -1.79 -14.73 -0.22
N LEU A 61 -1.24 -14.09 -1.24
CA LEU A 61 0.18 -13.77 -1.34
C LEU A 61 0.46 -12.42 -0.67
N LEU A 62 0.63 -12.45 0.65
CA LEU A 62 0.82 -11.26 1.47
C LEU A 62 2.15 -10.54 1.17
N ARG A 63 2.10 -9.22 0.95
CA ARG A 63 3.28 -8.34 0.80
C ARG A 63 3.14 -7.09 1.67
N ARG A 64 4.03 -6.93 2.64
CA ARG A 64 3.94 -5.96 3.73
C ARG A 64 4.99 -4.87 3.61
N ARG A 65 4.57 -3.64 3.92
CA ARG A 65 5.50 -2.54 4.15
C ARG A 65 6.48 -2.89 5.28
N GLY A 66 7.75 -2.58 5.07
CA GLY A 66 8.83 -2.83 6.05
C GLY A 66 9.35 -4.27 6.07
N VAL A 67 8.69 -5.20 5.36
CA VAL A 67 9.16 -6.60 5.23
C VAL A 67 9.43 -6.95 3.77
N ASP A 68 8.39 -6.90 2.94
CA ASP A 68 8.45 -7.34 1.53
C ASP A 68 8.74 -6.17 0.58
N TRP A 69 8.42 -4.96 1.00
CA TRP A 69 8.74 -3.73 0.28
C TRP A 69 8.94 -2.56 1.25
N ARG A 70 9.64 -1.53 0.81
CA ARG A 70 9.86 -0.29 1.58
C ARG A 70 9.99 0.91 0.65
N TYR A 71 9.94 2.11 1.24
CA TYR A 71 10.27 3.33 0.55
C TYR A 71 11.05 4.29 1.44
N GLU A 72 11.85 5.14 0.82
CA GLU A 72 12.66 6.16 1.47
C GLU A 72 12.44 7.50 0.77
N VAL A 73 12.29 8.57 1.56
CA VAL A 73 11.93 9.90 1.06
C VAL A 73 13.04 10.87 1.39
N THR A 74 13.41 11.68 0.41
CA THR A 74 14.32 12.83 0.58
C THR A 74 13.54 14.13 0.36
N ALA A 75 14.23 15.27 0.44
CA ALA A 75 13.62 16.57 0.20
C ALA A 75 13.11 16.77 -1.25
N THR A 76 13.63 16.03 -2.23
CA THR A 76 13.33 16.28 -3.66
C THR A 76 12.79 15.07 -4.41
N HIS A 77 13.01 13.86 -3.89
CA HIS A 77 12.63 12.61 -4.54
C HIS A 77 12.46 11.50 -3.51
N TRP A 78 11.96 10.35 -3.95
CA TRP A 78 11.87 9.15 -3.13
C TRP A 78 12.32 7.92 -3.92
N ALA A 79 12.55 6.83 -3.20
CA ALA A 79 12.87 5.54 -3.77
C ALA A 79 11.92 4.47 -3.21
N PHE A 80 11.63 3.47 -4.03
CA PHE A 80 10.85 2.30 -3.67
C PHE A 80 11.68 1.04 -3.92
N THR A 81 11.65 0.10 -2.98
CA THR A 81 12.37 -1.18 -3.09
C THR A 81 11.44 -2.33 -2.73
N ASP A 82 11.43 -3.37 -3.57
CA ASP A 82 10.78 -4.66 -3.32
C ASP A 82 11.68 -5.82 -3.80
N GLY A 83 11.13 -7.04 -3.85
CA GLY A 83 11.84 -8.23 -4.33
C GLY A 83 12.26 -8.17 -5.80
N ASP A 84 11.66 -7.29 -6.61
CA ASP A 84 11.95 -7.14 -8.03
C ASP A 84 12.99 -6.01 -8.30
N GLY A 85 13.45 -5.32 -7.24
CA GLY A 85 14.52 -4.32 -7.32
C GLY A 85 14.14 -2.96 -6.75
N THR A 86 14.90 -1.93 -7.14
CA THR A 86 14.74 -0.56 -6.64
C THR A 86 14.41 0.41 -7.77
N LEU A 87 13.35 1.20 -7.60
CA LEU A 87 13.04 2.38 -8.39
C LEU A 87 13.48 3.63 -7.64
N ALA A 88 14.59 4.23 -8.06
CA ALA A 88 15.17 5.42 -7.43
C ALA A 88 14.76 6.72 -8.16
N GLY A 89 14.84 7.84 -7.45
CA GLY A 89 14.61 9.16 -8.04
C GLY A 89 13.16 9.36 -8.51
N LEU A 90 12.19 8.74 -7.86
CA LEU A 90 10.78 8.93 -8.15
C LEU A 90 10.36 10.37 -7.74
N PRO A 91 9.50 11.04 -8.52
CA PRO A 91 9.03 12.38 -8.18
C PRO A 91 8.18 12.34 -6.91
N LEU A 92 8.25 13.39 -6.09
CA LEU A 92 7.40 13.49 -4.91
C LEU A 92 5.91 13.54 -5.32
N PRO A 93 5.04 12.72 -4.71
CA PRO A 93 3.63 12.69 -5.03
C PRO A 93 2.90 13.91 -4.47
N GLN A 94 1.77 14.27 -5.11
CA GLN A 94 0.83 15.27 -4.60
C GLN A 94 -0.24 14.67 -3.67
N VAL A 95 -0.19 13.35 -3.45
CA VAL A 95 -1.00 12.60 -2.49
C VAL A 95 -0.13 12.16 -1.31
N PRO A 96 -0.72 11.72 -0.17
CA PRO A 96 0.06 11.22 0.94
C PRO A 96 1.06 10.15 0.50
N GLN A 97 2.35 10.34 0.83
CA GLN A 97 3.44 9.46 0.42
C GLN A 97 3.18 7.96 0.69
N PRO A 98 2.63 7.54 1.86
CA PRO A 98 2.34 6.13 2.11
C PRO A 98 1.37 5.54 1.07
N ASN A 99 0.41 6.32 0.58
CA ASN A 99 -0.57 5.87 -0.40
C ASN A 99 0.08 5.68 -1.77
N ALA A 100 0.96 6.61 -2.18
CA ALA A 100 1.70 6.48 -3.43
C ALA A 100 2.60 5.23 -3.43
N ALA A 101 3.30 4.96 -2.33
CA ALA A 101 4.12 3.75 -2.19
C ALA A 101 3.29 2.47 -2.19
N THR A 102 2.13 2.47 -1.52
CA THR A 102 1.22 1.31 -1.49
C THR A 102 0.63 1.04 -2.88
N ALA A 103 0.26 2.09 -3.63
CA ALA A 103 -0.20 1.96 -5.00
C ALA A 103 0.89 1.37 -5.91
N LEU A 104 2.13 1.82 -5.77
CA LEU A 104 3.26 1.28 -6.52
C LEU A 104 3.51 -0.20 -6.21
N ALA A 105 3.45 -0.59 -4.93
CA ALA A 105 3.54 -2.00 -4.52
C ALA A 105 2.45 -2.87 -5.17
N ALA A 106 1.21 -2.35 -5.25
CA ALA A 106 0.10 -3.04 -5.91
C ALA A 106 0.29 -3.15 -7.42
N LEU A 107 0.72 -2.07 -8.09
CA LEU A 107 1.01 -2.09 -9.51
C LEU A 107 2.09 -3.11 -9.86
N ARG A 108 3.20 -3.13 -9.12
CA ARG A 108 4.29 -4.11 -9.33
C ARG A 108 3.85 -5.55 -9.08
N ALA A 109 2.92 -5.77 -8.16
CA ALA A 109 2.33 -7.09 -7.93
C ALA A 109 1.27 -7.51 -8.97
N SER A 110 0.69 -6.57 -9.72
CA SER A 110 -0.48 -6.80 -10.59
C SER A 110 -0.21 -7.55 -11.91
N ARG A 111 1.03 -7.99 -12.16
CA ARG A 111 1.49 -8.58 -13.45
C ARG A 111 1.27 -7.69 -14.68
N LEU A 112 0.80 -6.46 -14.51
CA LEU A 112 0.68 -5.49 -15.60
C LEU A 112 2.07 -5.08 -16.06
N ASN A 113 2.28 -5.08 -17.37
CA ASN A 113 3.50 -4.57 -17.96
C ASN A 113 3.39 -3.05 -18.08
N ILE A 114 3.90 -2.33 -17.07
CA ILE A 114 3.87 -0.86 -17.00
C ILE A 114 5.29 -0.36 -17.14
N ASP A 115 5.50 0.52 -18.12
CA ASP A 115 6.78 1.18 -18.31
C ASP A 115 7.13 2.08 -17.12
N GLU A 116 8.42 2.18 -16.80
CA GLU A 116 8.91 2.99 -15.69
C GLU A 116 8.56 4.48 -15.89
N GLN A 117 8.60 4.98 -17.13
CA GLN A 117 8.21 6.36 -17.42
C GLN A 117 6.73 6.60 -17.10
N ALA A 118 5.85 5.66 -17.44
CA ALA A 118 4.43 5.74 -17.10
C ALA A 118 4.20 5.75 -15.57
N ILE A 119 5.00 5.00 -14.80
CA ILE A 119 4.96 5.05 -13.33
C ILE A 119 5.35 6.44 -12.84
N ARG A 120 6.46 7.01 -13.35
CA ARG A 120 6.96 8.33 -12.95
C ARG A 120 5.95 9.43 -13.26
N ASP A 121 5.40 9.42 -14.46
CA ASP A 121 4.40 10.40 -14.91
C ASP A 121 3.12 10.27 -14.08
N GLY A 122 2.66 9.04 -13.84
CA GLY A 122 1.48 8.76 -13.01
C GLY A 122 1.63 9.26 -11.57
N ILE A 123 2.78 9.04 -10.93
CA ILE A 123 3.06 9.52 -9.57
C ILE A 123 3.06 11.06 -9.53
N ALA A 124 3.67 11.72 -10.52
CA ALA A 124 3.75 13.18 -10.57
C ALA A 124 2.38 13.85 -10.77
N GLN A 125 1.50 13.20 -11.55
CA GLN A 125 0.19 13.74 -11.94
C GLN A 125 -0.95 13.31 -11.01
N ALA A 126 -0.77 12.26 -10.21
CA ALA A 126 -1.80 11.75 -9.31
C ALA A 126 -2.20 12.82 -8.28
N THR A 127 -3.43 13.29 -8.38
CA THR A 127 -4.03 14.27 -7.48
C THR A 127 -5.42 13.80 -7.06
N LEU A 128 -5.85 14.18 -5.85
CA LEU A 128 -7.21 13.96 -5.39
C LEU A 128 -7.74 15.27 -4.81
N PRO A 129 -8.77 15.89 -5.41
CA PRO A 129 -9.35 17.13 -4.88
C PRO A 129 -9.69 16.99 -3.39
N GLY A 130 -9.32 18.00 -2.59
CA GLY A 130 -9.52 17.98 -1.14
C GLY A 130 -8.53 17.14 -0.31
N ARG A 131 -7.53 16.48 -0.91
CA ARG A 131 -6.38 15.91 -0.19
C ARG A 131 -5.09 16.62 -0.59
N PHE A 132 -4.55 17.43 0.32
CA PHE A 132 -3.32 18.22 0.11
C PHE A 132 -3.38 19.21 -1.07
N GLN A 133 -4.57 19.69 -1.42
CA GLN A 133 -4.72 20.73 -2.44
C GLN A 133 -4.35 22.09 -1.85
N ILE A 134 -3.34 22.75 -2.43
CA ILE A 134 -3.14 24.19 -2.25
C ILE A 134 -4.24 24.86 -3.06
N VAL A 135 -5.16 25.54 -2.37
CA VAL A 135 -6.20 26.35 -3.01
C VAL A 135 -5.66 27.77 -3.12
N GLU A 136 -5.46 28.25 -4.34
CA GLU A 136 -5.24 29.68 -4.63
C GLU A 136 -6.57 30.41 -4.84
#